data_AF-A0A7S1NLF7-F1
#
_entry.id   AF-A0A7S1NLF7-F1
#
_cell.length_a   1.000
_cell.length_b   1.000
_cell.length_c   1.000
_cell.angle_alpha   90.00
_cell.angle_beta   90.00
_cell.angle_gamma   90.00
#
_symmetry.space_group_name_H-M   'P 1'
#
loop_
_entity.id
_entity.type
_entity.pdbx_description
1 polymer ?
#
loop_
_entity_poly.entity_id
_entity_poly.type
_entity_poly.pdbx_seq_one_letter_code
_entity_poly.pdbx_strand_id
1 'polypeptide(L)'
;TIAGSAPTTVVKETVGQPLGALVPCITTASAIAELKRRVFRACHFLFTGIIPNQVAPQDSEEWRLAVEHGGRGHLGLGPKTTHVIYRPGYNTAKVKQAVERGDVW
;
A
#
# COMPACT_ATOMS: atom_id res chain seq x y z
N THR A 1 -35.09 60.43 -35.80
CA THR A 1 -34.19 59.70 -36.70
C THR A 1 -33.39 58.72 -35.89
N ILE A 2 -33.49 57.46 -36.29
CA ILE A 2 -32.92 56.24 -35.71
C ILE A 2 -31.38 56.27 -35.61
N ALA A 3 -30.83 55.66 -34.54
CA ALA A 3 -29.84 54.58 -34.64
C ALA A 3 -29.41 54.16 -33.22
N GLY A 4 -29.81 52.96 -32.82
CA GLY A 4 -29.32 52.30 -31.61
C GLY A 4 -27.88 51.80 -31.81
N SER A 5 -27.04 52.02 -30.81
CA SER A 5 -25.69 51.47 -30.71
C SER A 5 -25.74 50.30 -29.73
N ALA A 6 -25.47 49.10 -30.24
CA ALA A 6 -25.47 47.85 -29.49
C ALA A 6 -24.28 47.76 -28.52
N PRO A 7 -24.41 47.05 -27.38
CA PRO A 7 -23.29 46.78 -26.50
C PRO A 7 -22.32 45.78 -27.15
N THR A 8 -21.06 46.17 -27.28
CA THR A 8 -19.94 45.29 -27.66
C THR A 8 -19.73 44.25 -26.56
N THR A 9 -20.30 43.06 -26.73
CA THR A 9 -19.94 41.88 -25.94
C THR A 9 -18.50 41.52 -26.27
N VAL A 10 -17.57 41.78 -25.36
CA VAL A 10 -16.23 41.22 -25.40
C VAL A 10 -16.39 39.72 -25.18
N VAL A 11 -16.44 38.95 -26.27
CA VAL A 11 -16.25 37.51 -26.23
C VAL A 11 -14.79 37.30 -25.83
N LYS A 12 -14.56 37.02 -24.55
CA LYS A 12 -13.29 36.48 -24.10
C LYS A 12 -13.18 35.11 -24.75
N GLU A 13 -12.47 35.03 -25.86
CA GLU A 13 -12.04 33.77 -26.46
C GLU A 13 -11.43 32.93 -25.35
N THR A 14 -12.13 31.85 -24.99
CA THR A 14 -11.57 30.81 -24.14
C THR A 14 -10.55 30.09 -25.00
N VAL A 15 -9.33 30.63 -24.99
CA VAL A 15 -8.15 30.02 -25.60
C VAL A 15 -8.05 28.61 -25.05
N GLY A 16 -8.04 27.65 -25.97
CA GLY A 16 -8.30 26.25 -25.73
C GLY A 16 -7.47 25.65 -24.60
N GLN A 17 -8.13 24.80 -23.81
CA GLN A 17 -7.42 23.76 -23.08
C GLN A 17 -6.72 22.87 -24.13
N PRO A 18 -5.38 22.76 -24.13
CA PRO A 18 -4.76 21.73 -24.93
C PRO A 18 -5.18 20.37 -24.38
N LEU A 19 -5.65 19.49 -25.28
CA LEU A 19 -5.70 18.05 -25.07
C LEU A 19 -4.29 17.58 -24.65
N GLY A 20 -4.09 17.48 -23.34
CA GLY A 20 -2.90 16.93 -22.73
C GLY A 20 -3.34 16.08 -21.56
N ALA A 21 -4.03 14.98 -21.84
CA ALA A 21 -4.09 13.89 -20.88
C ALA A 21 -2.64 13.58 -20.52
N LEU A 22 -2.23 13.92 -19.30
CA LEU A 22 -0.92 13.55 -18.76
C LEU A 22 -0.83 12.05 -18.89
N VAL A 23 -0.11 11.57 -19.91
CA VAL A 23 0.32 10.18 -19.96
C VAL A 23 1.04 9.98 -18.64
N PRO A 24 0.62 9.04 -17.77
CA PRO A 24 1.37 8.77 -16.57
C PRO A 24 2.74 8.27 -17.02
N CYS A 25 3.74 9.17 -17.04
CA CYS A 25 5.10 8.76 -17.30
C CYS A 25 5.51 7.92 -16.10
N ILE A 26 5.89 6.67 -16.37
CA ILE A 26 6.40 5.79 -15.33
C ILE A 26 7.72 6.40 -14.88
N THR A 27 7.73 6.91 -13.65
CA THR A 27 8.97 7.34 -13.01
C THR A 27 9.75 6.10 -12.57
N THR A 28 11.07 6.18 -12.55
CA THR A 28 11.92 5.11 -11.98
C THR A 28 11.49 4.74 -10.56
N ALA A 29 11.10 5.73 -9.74
CA ALA A 29 10.58 5.51 -8.39
C ALA A 29 9.30 4.65 -8.39
N SER A 30 8.34 4.97 -9.26
CA SER A 30 7.10 4.18 -9.40
C SER A 30 7.35 2.76 -9.94
N ALA A 31 8.32 2.60 -10.86
CA ALA A 31 8.72 1.30 -11.37
C ALA A 31 9.35 0.43 -10.26
N ILE A 32 10.27 1.00 -9.47
CA ILE A 32 10.89 0.31 -8.34
C ILE A 32 9.84 -0.06 -7.29
N ALA A 33 8.92 0.85 -6.96
CA ALA A 33 7.85 0.56 -6.01
C ALA A 33 6.94 -0.58 -6.49
N GLU A 34 6.63 -0.64 -7.79
CA GLU A 34 5.89 -1.76 -8.38
C GLU A 34 6.67 -3.08 -8.30
N LEU A 35 7.98 -3.06 -8.57
CA LEU A 35 8.82 -4.25 -8.44
C LEU A 35 8.88 -4.73 -6.98
N LYS A 36 9.07 -3.83 -6.01
CA LYS A 36 9.07 -4.16 -4.58
C LYS A 36 7.77 -4.84 -4.17
N ARG A 37 6.62 -4.30 -4.58
CA ARG A 37 5.29 -4.86 -4.26
C ARG A 37 5.05 -6.28 -4.78
N ARG A 38 5.85 -6.76 -5.73
CA ARG A 38 5.72 -8.12 -6.27
C ARG A 38 6.38 -9.17 -5.39
N VAL A 39 7.32 -8.79 -4.53
CA VAL A 39 8.14 -9.72 -3.73
C VAL A 39 7.28 -10.50 -2.74
N PHE A 40 6.37 -9.84 -2.01
CA PHE A 40 5.51 -10.46 -1.00
C PHE A 40 4.02 -10.38 -1.33
N ARG A 41 3.64 -10.18 -2.60
CA ARG A 41 2.26 -9.91 -3.04
C ARG A 41 1.20 -10.89 -2.50
N ALA A 42 1.56 -12.16 -2.32
CA ALA A 42 0.68 -13.21 -1.83
C ALA A 42 0.91 -13.58 -0.35
N CYS A 43 1.88 -12.94 0.31
CA CYS A 43 2.28 -13.28 1.67
C CYS A 43 1.41 -12.53 2.68
N HIS A 44 0.92 -13.30 3.65
CA HIS A 44 0.24 -12.83 4.85
C HIS A 44 1.09 -13.17 6.07
N PHE A 45 1.59 -12.14 6.74
CA PHE A 45 2.52 -12.24 7.86
C PHE A 45 1.81 -12.06 9.19
N LEU A 46 2.20 -12.86 10.17
CA LEU A 46 1.89 -12.66 11.58
C LEU A 46 3.21 -12.51 12.33
N PHE A 47 3.41 -11.37 13.00
CA PHE A 47 4.61 -11.13 13.79
C PHE A 47 4.35 -11.46 15.27
N THR A 48 5.23 -12.23 15.90
CA THR A 48 5.09 -12.61 17.31
C THR A 48 6.45 -12.72 18.01
N GLY A 49 6.61 -12.07 19.16
CA GLY A 49 7.86 -12.09 19.94
C GLY A 49 9.02 -11.29 19.35
N ILE A 50 8.81 -10.55 18.25
CA ILE A 50 9.82 -9.65 17.66
C ILE A 50 9.49 -8.16 17.85
N ILE A 51 8.20 -7.78 17.82
CA ILE A 51 7.75 -6.40 18.02
C ILE A 51 7.57 -6.16 19.53
N PRO A 52 8.17 -5.09 20.11
CA PRO A 52 7.97 -4.74 21.50
C PRO A 52 6.51 -4.42 21.83
N ASN A 53 6.04 -4.80 23.02
CA ASN A 53 4.63 -4.62 23.43
C ASN A 53 4.16 -3.15 23.49
N GLN A 54 5.08 -2.19 23.58
CA GLN A 54 4.77 -0.75 23.62
C GLN A 54 4.64 -0.13 22.22
N VAL A 55 4.90 -0.91 21.16
CA VAL A 55 4.87 -0.45 19.78
C VAL A 55 3.68 -1.10 19.08
N ALA A 56 2.83 -0.29 18.44
CA ALA A 56 1.79 -0.83 17.60
C ALA A 56 2.43 -1.62 16.44
N PRO A 57 1.99 -2.85 16.15
CA PRO A 57 2.64 -3.68 15.13
C PRO A 57 2.80 -3.00 13.77
N GLN A 58 1.84 -2.17 13.39
CA GLN A 58 1.83 -1.44 12.12
C GLN A 58 2.95 -0.38 12.00
N ASP A 59 3.44 0.12 13.13
CA ASP A 59 4.48 1.13 13.19
C ASP A 59 5.89 0.51 13.22
N SER A 60 5.98 -0.80 13.50
CA SER A 60 7.24 -1.54 13.50
C SER A 60 7.89 -1.55 12.12
N GLU A 61 9.22 -1.57 12.11
CA GLU A 61 10.00 -1.59 10.86
C GLU A 61 9.72 -2.86 10.05
N GLU A 62 9.64 -4.01 10.73
CA GLU A 62 9.40 -5.31 10.11
C GLU A 62 8.04 -5.35 9.40
N TRP A 63 7.01 -4.78 10.04
CA TRP A 63 5.68 -4.67 9.43
C TRP A 63 5.68 -3.74 8.24
N ARG A 64 6.27 -2.54 8.37
CA ARG A 64 6.34 -1.56 7.28
C ARG A 64 7.10 -2.12 6.09
N LEU A 65 8.22 -2.80 6.32
CA LEU A 65 9.01 -3.45 5.28
C LEU A 65 8.19 -4.52 4.55
N ALA A 66 7.49 -5.39 5.30
CA ALA A 66 6.66 -6.42 4.70
C ALA A 66 5.54 -5.83 3.83
N VAL A 67 4.88 -4.76 4.29
CA VAL A 67 3.82 -4.08 3.55
C VAL A 67 4.36 -3.32 2.34
N GLU A 68 5.51 -2.65 2.44
CA GLU A 68 6.17 -1.96 1.34
C GLU A 68 6.46 -2.92 0.17
N HIS A 69 6.80 -4.16 0.49
CA HIS A 69 7.08 -5.24 -0.47
C HIS A 69 5.81 -6.01 -0.90
N GLY A 70 4.62 -5.49 -0.59
CA GLY A 70 3.33 -6.02 -1.06
C GLY A 70 2.74 -7.11 -0.19
N GLY A 71 3.34 -7.39 0.97
CA GLY A 71 2.79 -8.30 1.98
C GLY A 71 1.63 -7.70 2.76
N ARG A 72 0.95 -8.55 3.54
CA ARG A 72 -0.14 -8.15 4.43
C ARG A 72 0.14 -8.60 5.85
N GLY A 73 0.28 -7.67 6.79
CA GLY A 73 0.40 -8.00 8.21
C GLY A 73 -0.97 -8.30 8.86
N HIS A 74 -0.99 -9.23 9.80
CA HIS A 74 -2.14 -9.61 10.62
C HIS A 74 -1.76 -9.55 12.10
N LEU A 75 -2.72 -9.18 12.94
CA LEU A 75 -2.52 -9.16 14.40
C LEU A 75 -2.75 -10.53 15.06
N GLY A 76 -3.48 -11.42 14.38
CA GLY A 76 -3.80 -12.76 14.82
C GLY A 76 -3.60 -13.80 13.73
N LEU A 77 -3.56 -15.07 14.13
CA LEU A 77 -3.53 -16.19 13.20
C LEU A 77 -4.92 -16.33 12.57
N GLY A 78 -5.00 -16.18 11.25
CA GLY A 78 -6.22 -16.35 10.49
C GLY A 78 -6.04 -17.33 9.33
N PRO A 79 -7.13 -17.72 8.65
CA PRO A 79 -7.07 -18.71 7.55
C PRO A 79 -6.25 -18.23 6.35
N LYS A 80 -6.00 -16.92 6.23
CA LYS A 80 -5.16 -16.35 5.18
C LYS A 80 -3.69 -16.23 5.57
N THR A 81 -3.34 -16.39 6.85
CA THR A 81 -1.95 -16.24 7.32
C THR A 81 -1.09 -17.31 6.68
N THR A 82 -0.03 -16.91 5.99
CA THR A 82 0.89 -17.83 5.28
C THR A 82 2.20 -18.00 6.04
N HIS A 83 2.63 -16.98 6.78
CA HIS A 83 3.94 -16.94 7.41
C HIS A 83 3.81 -16.40 8.84
N VAL A 84 4.51 -17.00 9.78
CA VAL A 84 4.65 -16.50 11.16
C VAL A 84 6.10 -16.15 11.39
N ILE A 85 6.37 -14.87 11.64
CA ILE A 85 7.71 -14.36 11.90
C ILE A 85 7.90 -14.23 13.40
N TYR A 86 8.85 -14.97 13.95
CA TYR A 86 9.11 -15.03 15.37
C TYR A 86 10.59 -15.13 15.69
N ARG A 87 10.96 -14.74 16.91
CA ARG A 87 12.33 -14.89 17.41
C ARG A 87 12.60 -16.37 17.71
N PRO A 88 13.72 -16.96 17.27
CA PRO A 88 14.10 -18.31 17.67
C PRO A 88 14.07 -18.49 19.20
N GLY A 89 13.54 -19.62 19.66
CA GLY A 89 13.37 -19.90 21.10
C GLY A 89 12.10 -19.31 21.75
N TYR A 90 11.31 -18.52 21.04
CA TYR A 90 9.99 -18.07 21.53
C TYR A 90 8.89 -19.07 21.17
N ASN A 91 8.42 -19.84 22.16
CA ASN A 91 7.25 -20.69 22.02
C ASN A 91 5.96 -19.96 22.43
N THR A 92 5.52 -19.03 21.59
CA THR A 92 4.25 -18.31 21.85
C THR A 92 3.05 -19.17 21.46
N ALA A 93 1.88 -18.93 22.08
CA ALA A 93 0.65 -19.62 21.72
C ALA A 93 0.33 -19.53 20.21
N LYS A 94 0.68 -18.40 19.57
CA LYS A 94 0.52 -18.20 18.12
C LYS A 94 1.41 -19.13 17.29
N VAL A 95 2.64 -19.39 17.73
CA VAL A 95 3.56 -20.33 17.06
C VAL A 95 3.04 -21.75 17.20
N LYS A 96 2.61 -22.14 18.39
CA LYS A 96 2.01 -23.46 18.62
C LYS A 96 0.78 -23.70 17.73
N GLN A 97 -0.13 -22.73 17.67
CA GLN A 97 -1.31 -22.79 16.79
C GLN A 97 -0.94 -22.87 15.31
N ALA A 98 0.12 -22.17 14.87
CA ALA A 98 0.58 -22.21 13.49
C ALA A 98 1.16 -23.59 13.13
N VAL A 99 1.95 -24.19 14.03
CA VAL A 99 2.48 -25.55 13.87
C VAL A 99 1.35 -26.58 13.83
N GLU A 100 0.35 -26.45 14.70
CA GLU A 100 -0.84 -27.30 14.69
C GLU A 100 -1.66 -27.17 13.39
N ARG A 101 -1.67 -25.98 12.76
CA ARG A 101 -2.35 -25.74 11.48
C ARG A 101 -1.68 -26.47 10.32
N GLY A 102 -0.35 -26.56 10.33
CA GLY A 102 0.44 -27.37 9.39
C GLY A 102 0.65 -26.80 7.98
N ASP A 103 0.10 -25.64 7.66
CA ASP A 103 0.18 -24.95 6.37
C ASP A 103 0.72 -23.51 6.49
N VAL A 104 1.37 -23.20 7.61
CA VAL A 104 1.99 -21.91 7.92
C VAL A 104 3.50 -22.09 8.02
N TRP A 105 4.23 -21.23 7.31
CA TRP A 105 5.69 -21.25 7.23
C TRP A 105 6.34 -20.36 8.29
#